data_AF-A0AAV5LKU4-F1
#
_entry.id   AF-A0AAV5LKU4-F1
#
_cell.length_a   1.000
_cell.length_b   1.000
_cell.length_c   1.000
_cell.angle_alpha   90.00
_cell.angle_beta   90.00
_cell.angle_gamma   90.00
#
_symmetry.space_group_name_H-M   'P 1'
#
loop_
_entity.id
_entity.type
_entity.pdbx_description
1 polymer ?
#
loop_
_entity_poly.entity_id
_entity_poly.type
_entity_poly.pdbx_seq_one_letter_code
_entity_poly.pdbx_strand_id
1 'polypeptide(L)'
;MNHLEEEAPAMNITRNGKEEINPDYEVWLNNDGLLTSWLLGTMNEEALSLVVGCDTTSQIWRCLEDHYLASTKEQEIHLKGQLTIKQGDGESLEIFIRKFKGTYDGLAAIRKLVDDLDKVF
;
A
#
# COMPACT_ATOMS: atom_id res chain seq x y z
N MET A 1 5.84 15.08 7.61
CA MET A 1 6.16 13.72 7.15
C MET A 1 6.39 13.80 5.64
N ASN A 2 7.52 14.35 5.20
CA ASN A 2 7.80 14.60 3.78
C ASN A 2 8.86 13.63 3.18
N HIS A 3 9.43 12.74 4.01
CA HIS A 3 10.48 11.80 3.59
C HIS A 3 10.00 10.64 2.69
N LEU A 4 8.70 10.51 2.44
CA LEU A 4 8.15 9.44 1.58
C LEU A 4 8.13 9.83 0.09
N GLU A 5 8.23 11.12 -0.23
CA GLU A 5 8.21 11.63 -1.62
C GLU A 5 9.53 12.29 -2.04
N GLU A 6 10.44 12.59 -1.10
CA GLU A 6 11.73 13.22 -1.38
C GLU A 6 12.78 12.19 -1.81
N GLU A 7 13.34 12.37 -3.01
CA GLU A 7 14.50 11.63 -3.48
C GLU A 7 15.69 11.81 -2.52
N ALA A 8 16.47 10.75 -2.32
CA ALA A 8 17.63 10.77 -1.44
C ALA A 8 18.59 11.91 -1.82
N PRO A 9 19.11 12.69 -0.85
CA PRO A 9 20.09 13.72 -1.13
C PRO A 9 21.31 13.12 -1.82
N ALA A 10 22.00 13.91 -2.64
CA ALA A 10 23.27 13.46 -3.21
C ALA A 10 24.26 13.13 -2.09
N MET A 11 24.92 11.97 -2.16
CA MET A 11 25.90 11.51 -1.18
C MET A 11 27.08 12.49 -1.04
N ASN A 12 27.47 13.13 -2.15
CA ASN A 12 28.55 14.12 -2.18
C ASN A 12 28.04 15.46 -2.73
N ILE A 13 28.59 16.55 -2.20
CA ILE A 13 28.40 17.92 -2.67
C ILE A 13 29.74 18.54 -3.02
N THR A 14 29.76 19.46 -3.98
CA THR A 14 30.96 20.25 -4.26
C THR A 14 30.95 21.54 -3.43
N ARG A 15 31.88 21.67 -2.50
CA ARG A 15 32.11 22.92 -1.73
C ARG A 15 33.49 23.46 -2.06
N ASN A 16 33.55 24.71 -2.55
CA ASN A 16 34.81 25.37 -2.95
C ASN A 16 35.69 24.54 -3.91
N GLY A 17 35.07 23.81 -4.84
CA GLY A 17 35.78 22.99 -5.84
C GLY A 17 36.34 21.66 -5.33
N LYS A 18 36.01 21.26 -4.10
CA LYS A 18 36.30 19.93 -3.56
C LYS A 18 35.00 19.16 -3.33
N GLU A 19 35.03 17.85 -3.58
CA GLU A 19 33.95 16.94 -3.20
C GLU A 19 34.01 16.68 -1.69
N GLU A 20 32.90 16.91 -1.01
CA GLU A 20 32.71 16.65 0.41
C GLU A 20 31.43 15.81 0.60
N ILE A 21 31.41 14.95 1.61
CA ILE A 21 30.20 14.17 1.97
C ILE A 21 29.10 15.17 2.36
N ASN A 22 27.91 14.93 1.85
CA ASN A 22 26.76 15.74 2.17
C ASN A 22 26.24 15.41 3.58
N PRO A 23 26.28 16.35 4.54
CA PRO A 23 25.72 16.10 5.88
C PRO A 23 24.22 15.80 5.84
N ASP A 24 23.49 16.34 4.85
CA ASP A 24 22.05 16.08 4.70
C ASP A 24 21.79 14.62 4.27
N TYR A 25 22.74 13.99 3.56
CA TYR A 25 22.65 12.57 3.21
C TYR A 25 22.79 11.67 4.44
N GLU A 26 23.69 11.99 5.38
CA GLU A 26 23.85 11.22 6.62
C GLU A 26 22.59 11.31 7.50
N VAL A 27 22.00 12.51 7.61
CA VAL A 27 20.75 12.72 8.35
C VAL A 27 19.61 11.95 7.69
N TRP A 28 19.50 12.04 6.36
CA TRP A 28 18.51 11.30 5.59
C TRP A 28 18.65 9.79 5.79
N LEU A 29 19.86 9.24 5.68
CA LEU A 29 20.13 7.81 5.83
C LEU A 29 19.75 7.30 7.22
N ASN A 30 20.03 8.08 8.27
CA ASN A 30 19.64 7.72 9.63
C ASN A 30 18.11 7.67 9.78
N ASN A 31 17.42 8.70 9.30
CA ASN A 31 15.97 8.79 9.35
C ASN A 31 15.32 7.66 8.54
N ASP A 32 15.83 7.37 7.34
CA ASP A 32 15.33 6.31 6.47
C ASP A 32 15.51 4.92 7.11
N GLY A 33 16.68 4.67 7.73
CA GLY A 33 16.92 3.42 8.46
C GLY A 33 15.99 3.24 9.68
N LEU A 34 15.71 4.33 10.42
CA LEU A 34 14.78 4.31 11.54
C LEU A 34 13.34 4.01 11.09
N LEU A 35 12.89 4.69 10.03
CA LEU A 35 11.57 4.48 9.47
C LEU A 35 11.41 3.06 8.91
N THR A 36 12.43 2.57 8.20
CA THR A 36 12.48 1.19 7.70
C THR A 36 12.37 0.20 8.85
N SER A 37 13.15 0.35 9.91
CA SER A 37 13.11 -0.55 11.07
C SER A 37 11.76 -0.54 11.76
N TRP A 38 11.16 0.64 11.92
CA TRP A 38 9.84 0.78 12.51
C TRP A 38 8.76 0.13 11.64
N LEU A 39 8.81 0.38 10.32
CA LEU A 39 7.84 -0.12 9.37
C LEU A 39 7.92 -1.66 9.25
N LEU A 40 9.11 -2.24 9.16
CA LEU A 40 9.28 -3.70 9.18
C LEU A 40 8.80 -4.31 10.50
N GLY A 41 8.96 -3.61 11.62
CA GLY A 41 8.48 -4.05 12.94
C GLY A 41 6.96 -4.10 13.10
N THR A 42 6.19 -3.42 12.24
CA THR A 42 4.72 -3.43 12.25
C THR A 42 4.11 -4.41 11.25
N MET A 43 4.92 -5.00 10.37
CA MET A 43 4.47 -5.92 9.32
C MET A 43 4.29 -7.36 9.81
N ASN A 44 3.37 -8.07 9.16
CA ASN A 44 3.26 -9.52 9.27
C ASN A 44 4.19 -10.23 8.26
N GLU A 45 4.34 -11.55 8.36
CA GLU A 45 5.23 -12.33 7.48
C GLU A 45 4.89 -12.18 5.99
N GLU A 46 3.61 -12.07 5.65
CA GLU A 46 3.15 -11.85 4.27
C GLU A 46 3.65 -10.51 3.72
N ALA A 47 3.44 -9.41 4.45
CA ALA A 47 3.92 -8.09 4.05
C ALA A 47 5.45 -8.00 4.02
N LEU A 48 6.13 -8.65 4.97
CA LEU A 48 7.60 -8.74 4.97
C LEU A 48 8.13 -9.47 3.73
N SER A 49 7.42 -10.48 3.24
CA SER A 49 7.81 -11.22 2.03
C SER A 49 7.73 -10.37 0.75
N LEU A 50 6.85 -9.38 0.71
CA LEU A 50 6.68 -8.48 -0.44
C LEU A 50 7.85 -7.50 -0.57
N VAL A 51 8.39 -7.04 0.55
CA VAL A 51 9.37 -5.95 0.60
C VAL A 51 10.82 -6.44 0.59
N VAL A 52 11.04 -7.73 0.36
CA VAL A 52 12.37 -8.34 0.24
C VAL A 52 13.14 -7.68 -0.90
N GLY A 53 14.32 -7.14 -0.59
CA GLY A 53 15.17 -6.45 -1.56
C GLY A 53 14.86 -4.96 -1.74
N CYS A 54 13.97 -4.40 -0.92
CA CYS A 54 13.84 -2.94 -0.78
C CYS A 54 14.88 -2.43 0.22
N ASP A 55 15.65 -1.42 -0.19
CA ASP A 55 16.77 -0.87 0.59
C ASP A 55 16.39 0.42 1.32
N THR A 56 15.25 1.03 0.97
CA THR A 56 14.81 2.33 1.52
C THR A 56 13.33 2.29 1.91
N THR A 57 12.94 3.16 2.84
CA THR A 57 11.54 3.27 3.30
C THR A 57 10.59 3.55 2.14
N SER A 58 11.01 4.39 1.19
CA SER A 58 10.19 4.75 0.03
C SER A 58 9.95 3.57 -0.92
N GLN A 59 10.96 2.73 -1.15
CA GLN A 59 10.82 1.49 -1.93
C GLN A 59 9.88 0.51 -1.23
N ILE A 60 10.04 0.33 0.08
CA ILE A 60 9.16 -0.52 0.90
C ILE A 60 7.71 -0.04 0.76
N TRP A 61 7.48 1.26 0.96
CA TRP A 61 6.15 1.86 0.86
C TRP A 61 5.52 1.66 -0.52
N ARG A 62 6.30 1.89 -1.59
CA ARG A 62 5.84 1.75 -2.96
C ARG A 62 5.53 0.30 -3.34
N CYS A 63 6.32 -0.65 -2.86
CA CYS A 63 6.06 -2.07 -3.07
C CYS A 63 4.74 -2.51 -2.42
N LEU A 64 4.49 -2.05 -1.19
CA LEU A 64 3.21 -2.29 -0.50
C LEU A 64 2.06 -1.62 -1.25
N GLU A 65 2.22 -0.35 -1.61
CA GLU A 65 1.21 0.41 -2.35
C GLU A 65 0.85 -0.30 -3.66
N ASP A 66 1.83 -0.66 -4.48
CA ASP A 66 1.61 -1.35 -5.75
C ASP A 66 0.88 -2.69 -5.54
N HIS A 67 1.28 -3.49 -4.54
CA HIS A 67 0.66 -4.78 -4.25
C HIS A 67 -0.79 -4.63 -3.77
N TYR A 68 -1.05 -3.77 -2.79
CA TYR A 68 -2.38 -3.60 -2.22
C TYR A 68 -3.32 -2.82 -3.16
N LEU A 69 -2.82 -1.88 -3.96
CA LEU A 69 -3.60 -1.22 -5.01
C LEU A 69 -3.95 -2.18 -6.14
N ALA A 70 -3.01 -3.05 -6.57
CA ALA A 70 -3.29 -4.07 -7.57
C ALA A 70 -4.36 -5.06 -7.05
N SER A 71 -4.20 -5.56 -5.83
CA SER A 71 -5.17 -6.44 -5.17
C SER A 71 -6.57 -5.81 -5.07
N THR A 72 -6.64 -4.51 -4.75
CA THR A 72 -7.91 -3.76 -4.69
C THR A 72 -8.57 -3.64 -6.07
N LYS A 73 -7.80 -3.36 -7.13
CA LYS A 73 -8.32 -3.29 -8.50
C LYS A 73 -8.76 -4.66 -9.01
N GLU A 74 -8.01 -5.72 -8.72
CA GLU A 74 -8.40 -7.09 -9.06
C GLU A 74 -9.68 -7.51 -8.34
N GLN A 75 -9.81 -7.20 -7.05
CA GLN A 75 -11.04 -7.41 -6.30
C GLN A 75 -12.20 -6.60 -6.91
N GLU A 76 -11.99 -5.34 -7.28
CA GLU A 76 -13.00 -4.51 -7.92
C GLU A 76 -13.47 -5.12 -9.26
N ILE A 77 -12.55 -5.54 -10.12
CA ILE A 77 -12.85 -6.20 -11.39
C ILE A 77 -13.57 -7.52 -11.16
N HIS A 78 -13.13 -8.32 -10.19
CA HIS A 78 -13.74 -9.59 -9.84
C HIS A 78 -15.18 -9.40 -9.35
N LEU A 79 -15.43 -8.43 -8.47
CA LEU A 79 -16.76 -8.07 -7.97
C LEU A 79 -17.65 -7.52 -9.10
N LYS A 80 -17.13 -6.63 -9.95
CA LYS A 80 -17.83 -6.15 -11.17
C LYS A 80 -18.14 -7.31 -12.12
N GLY A 81 -17.22 -8.26 -12.26
CA GLY A 81 -17.40 -9.49 -13.03
C GLY A 81 -18.54 -10.34 -12.47
N GLN A 82 -18.53 -10.63 -11.16
CA GLN A 82 -19.61 -11.35 -10.48
C GLN A 82 -20.97 -10.64 -10.63
N LEU A 83 -20.99 -9.31 -10.58
CA LEU A 83 -22.20 -8.51 -10.84
C LEU A 83 -22.64 -8.55 -12.31
N THR A 84 -21.70 -8.73 -13.24
CA THR A 84 -21.94 -8.81 -14.69
C THR A 84 -22.28 -10.23 -15.15
N ILE A 85 -22.04 -11.26 -14.33
CA ILE A 85 -22.62 -12.60 -14.53
C ILE A 85 -24.14 -12.42 -14.49
N LYS A 86 -24.72 -12.27 -15.69
CA LYS A 86 -26.15 -12.28 -15.92
C LYS A 86 -26.71 -13.54 -15.28
N GLN A 87 -27.86 -13.39 -14.62
CA GLN A 87 -28.75 -14.46 -14.22
C GLN A 87 -28.69 -15.57 -15.26
N GLY A 88 -27.97 -16.66 -14.95
CA GLY A 88 -27.92 -17.81 -15.84
C GLY A 88 -29.34 -18.32 -15.99
N ASP A 89 -29.73 -18.70 -17.21
CA ASP A 89 -31.05 -19.29 -17.47
C ASP A 89 -31.29 -20.43 -16.46
N GLY A 90 -32.13 -20.16 -15.45
CA GLY A 90 -32.48 -21.09 -14.37
C GLY A 90 -32.13 -20.67 -12.93
N GLU A 91 -31.38 -19.59 -12.66
CA GLU A 91 -31.13 -19.16 -11.27
C GLU A 91 -32.34 -18.39 -10.67
N SER A 92 -32.87 -18.92 -9.55
CA SER A 92 -33.93 -18.26 -8.78
C SER A 92 -33.48 -16.88 -8.30
N LEU A 93 -34.38 -15.90 -8.44
CA LEU A 93 -34.21 -14.50 -8.01
C LEU A 93 -33.69 -14.38 -6.57
N GLU A 94 -34.04 -15.33 -5.70
CA GLU A 94 -33.59 -15.38 -4.30
C GLU A 94 -32.08 -15.60 -4.16
N ILE A 95 -31.48 -16.42 -5.03
CA ILE A 95 -30.03 -16.68 -5.05
C ILE A 95 -29.30 -15.42 -5.54
N PHE A 96 -29.85 -14.75 -6.55
CA PHE A 96 -29.32 -13.49 -7.06
C PHE A 96 -29.36 -12.38 -6.01
N ILE A 97 -30.50 -12.21 -5.32
CA ILE A 97 -30.64 -11.23 -4.23
C ILE A 97 -29.68 -11.53 -3.08
N ARG A 98 -29.47 -12.81 -2.73
CA ARG A 98 -28.52 -13.20 -1.69
C ARG A 98 -27.07 -12.91 -2.07
N LYS A 99 -26.67 -13.19 -3.32
CA LYS A 99 -25.34 -12.84 -3.85
C LYS A 99 -25.14 -11.33 -3.86
N PHE A 100 -26.11 -10.57 -4.39
CA PHE A 100 -26.06 -9.11 -4.40
C PHE A 100 -25.92 -8.53 -2.99
N LYS A 101 -26.71 -9.03 -2.03
CA LYS A 101 -26.64 -8.60 -0.63
C LYS A 101 -25.29 -8.93 0.01
N GLY A 102 -24.74 -10.12 -0.22
CA GLY A 102 -23.41 -10.47 0.29
C GLY A 102 -22.30 -9.60 -0.30
N THR A 103 -22.43 -9.22 -1.58
CA THR A 103 -21.49 -8.30 -2.24
C THR A 103 -21.59 -6.89 -1.66
N TYR A 104 -22.81 -6.41 -1.44
CA TYR A 104 -23.08 -5.11 -0.82
C TYR A 104 -22.61 -5.04 0.64
N ASP A 105 -22.89 -6.08 1.43
CA ASP A 105 -22.46 -6.18 2.83
C ASP A 105 -20.91 -6.24 2.92
N GLY A 106 -20.25 -6.92 1.97
CA GLY A 106 -18.79 -6.89 1.84
C GLY A 106 -18.24 -5.50 1.52
N LEU A 107 -18.85 -4.79 0.57
CA LEU A 107 -18.47 -3.40 0.24
C LEU A 107 -18.73 -2.44 1.40
N ALA A 108 -19.82 -2.62 2.14
CA ALA A 108 -20.13 -1.83 3.32
C ALA A 108 -19.13 -2.10 4.47
N ALA A 109 -18.71 -3.35 4.66
CA ALA A 109 -17.70 -3.72 5.64
C ALA A 109 -16.34 -3.08 5.32
N ILE A 110 -15.90 -3.13 4.05
CA ILE A 110 -14.68 -2.46 3.59
C ILE A 110 -14.75 -0.95 3.85
N ARG A 111 -15.86 -0.30 3.48
CA ARG A 111 -16.06 1.14 3.69
C ARG A 111 -16.01 1.52 5.17
N LYS A 112 -16.58 0.69 6.04
CA LYS A 112 -16.56 0.92 7.49
C LYS A 112 -15.17 0.74 8.10
N LEU A 113 -14.38 -0.20 7.58
CA LEU A 113 -12.99 -0.43 8.00
C LEU A 113 -12.11 0.78 7.65
N VAL A 114 -12.34 1.39 6.49
CA VAL A 114 -11.67 2.62 6.06
C VAL A 114 -12.07 3.82 6.93
N ASP A 115 -13.35 3.98 7.27
CA ASP A 115 -13.83 5.06 8.16
C ASP A 115 -13.31 4.93 9.61
N ASP A 116 -13.11 3.70 10.11
CA ASP A 116 -12.55 3.47 11.45
C ASP A 116 -11.01 3.67 11.48
N LEU A 117 -10.31 3.41 10.37
CA LEU A 117 -8.89 3.75 10.20
C LEU A 117 -8.66 5.26 10.16
N ASP A 118 -9.58 6.03 9.57
CA ASP A 118 -9.50 7.50 9.49
C ASP A 118 -9.69 8.21 10.85
N LYS A 119 -10.28 7.51 11.84
CA LYS A 119 -10.55 8.05 13.20
C LYS A 119 -9.42 7.81 14.22
N VAL A 120 -8.39 7.06 13.87
CA VAL A 120 -7.30 6.69 14.80
C VAL A 120 -6.03 7.55 14.57
N PHE A 121 -6.07 8.53 13.68
CA PHE A 121 -5.02 9.52 13.49
C PHE A 121 -5.38 10.89 14.08
#